data_AF-A0A401I6M8-F1
#
_entry.id   AF-A0A401I6M8-F1
#
_cell.length_a   1.000
_cell.length_b   1.000
_cell.length_c   1.000
_cell.angle_alpha   90.00
_cell.angle_beta   90.00
_cell.angle_gamma   90.00
#
_symmetry.space_group_name_H-M   'P 1'
#
loop_
_entity.id
_entity.type
_entity.pdbx_description
1 polymer ?
#
loop_
_entity_poly.entity_id
_entity_poly.type
_entity_poly.pdbx_seq_one_letter_code
_entity_poly.pdbx_strand_id
1 'polypeptide(L)'
;MDTSCEVTMDLYQDWIGTAREVFRGSGHPLEPHLTDEEIAYQYYRLQTDTDEEAQAMSERNRDRLEQMQRTILEHLDSAIVPDIRARTGYTGQRFIFRWVFAEGEHIIEECSEYRIPL
;
A
#
# COMPACT_ATOMS: atom_id res chain seq x y z
N MET A 1 17.91 25.24 0.67
CA MET A 1 18.39 24.03 -0.02
C MET A 1 17.17 23.20 -0.27
N ASP A 2 16.79 23.05 -1.54
CA ASP A 2 15.70 22.17 -1.94
C ASP A 2 16.24 20.74 -1.88
N THR A 3 16.13 20.12 -0.70
CA THR A 3 16.42 18.70 -0.51
C THR A 3 15.16 17.90 -0.82
N SER A 4 14.64 18.03 -2.04
CA SER A 4 13.51 17.20 -2.48
C SER A 4 14.02 15.76 -2.61
N CYS A 5 13.63 14.92 -1.64
CA CYS A 5 13.84 13.48 -1.75
C CYS A 5 12.94 12.93 -2.87
N GLU A 6 13.43 11.97 -3.63
CA GLU A 6 12.62 11.25 -4.61
C GLU A 6 11.79 10.19 -3.88
N VAL A 7 10.47 10.30 -3.94
CA VAL A 7 9.55 9.40 -3.25
C VAL A 7 8.70 8.66 -4.27
N THR A 8 8.69 7.34 -4.18
CA THR A 8 7.78 6.48 -4.92
C THR A 8 6.89 5.74 -3.94
N MET A 9 5.58 5.86 -4.09
CA MET A 9 4.60 5.20 -3.23
C MET A 9 3.24 5.13 -3.94
N ASP A 10 2.66 3.95 -3.97
CA ASP A 10 1.26 3.75 -4.38
C ASP A 10 0.68 2.57 -3.60
N LEU A 11 0.23 2.86 -2.37
CA LEU A 11 -0.20 1.81 -1.43
C LEU A 11 -1.44 1.07 -1.93
N TYR A 12 -2.31 1.74 -2.70
CA TYR A 12 -3.48 1.10 -3.28
C TYR A 12 -3.09 0.15 -4.40
N GLN A 13 -2.19 0.55 -5.29
CA GLN A 13 -1.68 -0.36 -6.33
C GLN A 13 -0.94 -1.58 -5.76
N ASP A 14 -0.16 -1.39 -4.69
CA ASP A 14 0.50 -2.49 -3.99
C ASP A 14 -0.52 -3.50 -3.43
N TRP A 15 -1.60 -2.98 -2.84
CA TRP A 15 -2.71 -3.81 -2.36
C TRP A 15 -3.44 -4.52 -3.50
N ILE A 16 -3.69 -3.84 -4.63
CA ILE A 16 -4.30 -4.43 -5.83
C ILE A 16 -3.44 -5.57 -6.38
N GLY A 17 -2.12 -5.37 -6.42
CA GLY A 17 -1.17 -6.41 -6.79
C GLY A 17 -1.33 -7.64 -5.89
N THR A 18 -1.41 -7.43 -4.58
CA THR A 18 -1.62 -8.51 -3.61
C THR A 18 -2.98 -9.20 -3.80
N ALA A 19 -4.06 -8.46 -3.99
CA ALA A 19 -5.38 -9.03 -4.27
C ALA A 19 -5.35 -9.92 -5.52
N ARG A 20 -4.70 -9.48 -6.61
CA ARG A 20 -4.50 -10.31 -7.82
C ARG A 20 -3.71 -11.58 -7.53
N GLU A 21 -2.68 -11.52 -6.70
CA GLU A 21 -1.92 -12.72 -6.30
C GLU A 21 -2.76 -13.70 -5.48
N VAL A 22 -3.64 -13.22 -4.61
CA VAL A 22 -4.58 -14.07 -3.85
C VAL A 22 -5.47 -14.88 -4.80
N PHE A 23 -6.06 -14.22 -5.81
CA PHE A 23 -6.86 -14.92 -6.83
C PHE A 23 -6.03 -15.88 -7.68
N ARG A 24 -4.79 -15.52 -8.02
CA ARG A 24 -3.90 -16.43 -8.74
C ARG A 24 -3.56 -17.66 -7.90
N GLY A 25 -3.26 -17.47 -6.63
CA GLY A 25 -2.94 -18.54 -5.67
C GLY A 25 -4.12 -19.46 -5.36
N SER A 26 -5.36 -18.97 -5.47
CA SER A 26 -6.57 -19.78 -5.29
C SER A 26 -6.94 -20.64 -6.51
N GLY A 27 -6.20 -20.53 -7.62
CA GLY A 27 -6.47 -21.25 -8.87
C GLY A 27 -7.51 -20.59 -9.78
N HIS A 28 -7.98 -19.39 -9.42
CA HIS A 28 -8.98 -18.62 -10.17
C HIS A 28 -8.45 -17.20 -10.44
N PRO A 29 -7.43 -17.04 -11.30
CA PRO A 29 -6.85 -15.73 -11.57
C PRO A 29 -7.88 -14.76 -12.17
N LEU A 30 -7.86 -13.52 -11.70
CA LEU A 30 -8.67 -12.45 -12.27
C LEU A 30 -8.23 -12.13 -13.70
N GLU A 31 -9.18 -11.66 -14.51
CA GLU A 31 -8.90 -11.24 -15.87
C GLU A 31 -7.91 -10.06 -15.91
N PRO A 32 -7.01 -10.01 -16.90
CA PRO A 32 -5.93 -9.02 -16.91
C PRO A 32 -6.43 -7.60 -17.21
N HIS A 33 -7.63 -7.45 -17.78
CA HIS A 33 -8.18 -6.17 -18.20
C HIS A 33 -9.11 -5.52 -17.16
N LEU A 34 -9.35 -6.19 -16.02
CA LEU A 34 -10.15 -5.61 -14.95
C LEU A 34 -9.50 -4.35 -14.39
N THR A 35 -10.33 -3.35 -14.08
CA THR A 35 -9.90 -2.14 -13.40
C THR A 35 -9.59 -2.40 -11.93
N ASP A 36 -8.93 -1.45 -11.28
CA ASP A 36 -8.61 -1.56 -9.86
C ASP A 36 -9.87 -1.63 -8.99
N GLU A 37 -10.90 -0.86 -9.34
CA GLU A 37 -12.20 -0.94 -8.65
C GLU A 37 -12.84 -2.31 -8.80
N GLU A 38 -12.79 -2.92 -9.99
CA GLU A 38 -13.35 -4.24 -10.23
C GLU A 38 -12.59 -5.33 -9.46
N ILE A 39 -11.26 -5.27 -9.42
CA ILE A 39 -10.43 -6.21 -8.63
C ILE A 39 -10.77 -6.10 -7.15
N ALA A 40 -10.84 -4.87 -6.63
CA ALA A 40 -11.14 -4.60 -5.23
C ALA A 40 -12.54 -5.12 -4.86
N TYR A 41 -13.53 -4.84 -5.70
CA TYR A 41 -14.88 -5.37 -5.57
C TYR A 41 -14.89 -6.90 -5.53
N GLN A 42 -14.24 -7.57 -6.49
CA GLN A 42 -14.18 -9.03 -6.54
C GLN A 42 -13.53 -9.61 -5.28
N TYR A 43 -12.45 -8.98 -4.77
CA TYR A 43 -11.79 -9.40 -3.54
C TYR A 43 -12.72 -9.37 -2.33
N TYR A 44 -13.50 -8.29 -2.17
CA TYR A 44 -14.47 -8.18 -1.07
C TYR A 44 -15.72 -9.01 -1.28
N ARG A 45 -16.12 -9.29 -2.53
CA ARG A 45 -17.27 -10.15 -2.83
C ARG A 45 -17.11 -11.57 -2.28
N LEU A 46 -15.88 -12.05 -2.13
CA LEU A 46 -15.57 -13.33 -1.48
C LEU A 46 -15.79 -13.32 0.05
N GLN A 47 -15.90 -12.14 0.65
CA GLN A 47 -15.93 -11.92 2.09
C GLN A 47 -17.27 -11.35 2.59
N THR A 48 -18.12 -10.90 1.68
CA THR A 48 -19.42 -10.30 1.97
C THR A 48 -20.57 -11.10 1.38
N ASP A 49 -21.77 -10.92 1.94
CA ASP A 49 -22.96 -11.61 1.45
C ASP A 49 -23.61 -10.85 0.29
N THR A 50 -23.48 -9.52 0.29
CA THR A 50 -24.12 -8.63 -0.69
C THR A 50 -23.12 -7.84 -1.54
N ASP A 51 -23.58 -7.44 -2.73
CA ASP A 51 -22.80 -6.61 -3.65
C ASP A 51 -22.63 -5.17 -3.10
N GLU A 52 -23.64 -4.64 -2.42
CA GLU A 52 -23.58 -3.32 -1.77
C GLU A 52 -22.50 -3.28 -0.67
N GLU A 53 -22.39 -4.33 0.14
CA GLU A 53 -21.34 -4.44 1.15
C GLU A 53 -19.95 -4.59 0.51
N ALA A 54 -19.82 -5.39 -0.55
CA ALA A 54 -18.55 -5.55 -1.27
C ALA A 54 -18.06 -4.22 -1.81
N GLN A 55 -18.96 -3.46 -2.43
CA GLN A 55 -18.68 -2.13 -2.97
C GLN A 55 -18.28 -1.15 -1.85
N ALA A 56 -19.05 -1.10 -0.75
CA ALA A 56 -18.74 -0.23 0.37
C ALA A 56 -17.40 -0.57 1.04
N MET A 57 -17.04 -1.85 1.15
CA MET A 57 -15.74 -2.27 1.67
C MET A 57 -14.58 -1.91 0.73
N SER A 58 -14.79 -2.08 -0.58
CA SER A 58 -13.84 -1.67 -1.62
C SER A 58 -13.50 -0.18 -1.51
N GLU A 59 -14.52 0.68 -1.48
CA GLU A 59 -14.36 2.13 -1.36
C GLU A 59 -13.66 2.53 -0.05
N ARG A 60 -14.09 1.98 1.09
CA ARG A 60 -13.46 2.25 2.39
C ARG A 60 -11.99 1.85 2.42
N ASN A 61 -11.62 0.73 1.79
CA ASN A 61 -10.23 0.29 1.77
C ASN A 61 -9.36 1.22 0.93
N ARG A 62 -9.86 1.66 -0.23
CA ARG A 62 -9.20 2.67 -1.05
C ARG A 62 -8.98 3.96 -0.26
N ASP A 63 -10.03 4.50 0.34
CA ASP A 63 -9.95 5.73 1.14
C ASP A 63 -8.94 5.61 2.28
N ARG A 64 -8.91 4.45 2.96
CA ARG A 64 -7.96 4.15 4.04
C ARG A 64 -6.52 4.16 3.55
N LEU A 65 -6.22 3.48 2.44
CA LEU A 65 -4.85 3.39 1.89
C LEU A 65 -4.39 4.74 1.34
N GLU A 66 -5.27 5.48 0.66
CA GLU A 66 -4.98 6.84 0.20
C GLU A 66 -4.73 7.79 1.37
N GLN A 67 -5.52 7.70 2.44
CA GLN A 67 -5.30 8.51 3.65
C GLN A 67 -3.96 8.18 4.32
N MET A 68 -3.62 6.89 4.42
CA MET A 68 -2.34 6.45 4.99
C MET A 68 -1.16 6.98 4.18
N GLN A 69 -1.24 6.90 2.85
CA GLN A 69 -0.26 7.48 1.94
C GLN A 69 -0.10 8.99 2.13
N ARG A 70 -1.21 9.74 2.20
CA ARG A 70 -1.18 11.18 2.49
C ARG A 70 -0.46 11.48 3.80
N THR A 71 -0.79 10.76 4.87
CA THR A 71 -0.16 10.95 6.18
C THR A 71 1.34 10.69 6.14
N ILE A 72 1.81 9.67 5.41
CA ILE A 72 3.26 9.41 5.25
C ILE A 72 3.93 10.57 4.50
N LEU A 73 3.32 11.06 3.42
CA LEU A 73 3.85 12.17 2.63
C LEU A 73 3.89 13.48 3.45
N GLU A 74 2.83 13.78 4.21
CA GLU A 74 2.74 14.95 5.09
C GLU A 74 3.81 14.96 6.18
N HIS A 75 4.15 13.78 6.70
CA HIS A 75 5.13 13.62 7.77
C HIS A 75 6.50 13.14 7.28
N LEU A 76 6.73 13.13 5.96
CA LEU A 76 7.91 12.53 5.38
C LEU A 76 9.20 13.19 5.89
N ASP A 77 9.31 14.49 5.72
CA ASP A 77 10.53 15.24 6.09
C ASP A 77 10.62 15.52 7.59
N SER A 78 9.48 15.59 8.27
CA SER A 78 9.42 15.98 9.68
C SER A 78 9.63 14.82 10.65
N ALA A 79 9.25 13.59 10.27
CA ALA A 79 9.30 12.43 11.15
C ALA A 79 9.85 11.17 10.47
N ILE A 80 9.37 10.82 9.28
CA ILE A 80 9.66 9.51 8.67
C ILE A 80 11.12 9.40 8.22
N VAL A 81 11.61 10.34 7.41
CA VAL A 81 13.00 10.35 6.93
C VAL A 81 13.99 10.46 8.09
N PRO A 82 13.81 11.39 9.06
CA PRO A 82 14.67 11.42 10.25
C PRO A 82 14.73 10.08 11.00
N ASP A 83 13.59 9.41 11.19
CA ASP A 83 13.54 8.13 11.91
C ASP A 83 14.20 6.99 11.11
N ILE A 84 13.97 6.92 9.79
CA ILE A 84 14.68 5.99 8.89
C ILE A 84 16.18 6.16 9.03
N ARG A 85 16.68 7.41 8.90
CA ARG A 85 18.11 7.72 8.97
C ARG A 85 18.70 7.35 10.33
N ALA A 86 17.99 7.66 11.41
CA ALA A 86 18.44 7.37 12.77
C ALA A 86 18.51 5.86 13.06
N ARG A 87 17.57 5.07 12.54
CA ARG A 87 17.47 3.62 12.84
C ARG A 87 18.27 2.74 11.91
N THR A 88 18.39 3.12 10.63
CA THR A 88 19.03 2.28 9.60
C THR A 88 20.39 2.81 9.17
N GLY A 89 20.69 4.09 9.43
CA GLY A 89 21.87 4.75 8.90
C GLY A 89 21.79 5.08 7.40
N TYR A 90 20.64 4.85 6.75
CA TYR A 90 20.46 5.11 5.32
C TYR A 90 20.64 6.60 5.00
N THR A 91 21.54 6.96 4.09
CA THR A 91 21.83 8.37 3.72
C THR A 91 21.36 8.74 2.31
N GLY A 92 20.65 7.86 1.63
CA GLY A 92 20.15 8.12 0.29
C GLY A 92 19.05 9.20 0.26
N GLN A 93 18.72 9.61 -0.96
CA GLN A 93 17.67 10.60 -1.24
C GLN A 93 16.45 10.00 -1.92
N ARG A 94 16.46 8.69 -2.17
CA ARG A 94 15.37 7.95 -2.80
C ARG A 94 14.68 7.10 -1.73
N PHE A 95 13.36 7.16 -1.69
CA PHE A 95 12.54 6.38 -0.78
C PHE A 95 11.43 5.70 -1.58
N ILE A 96 11.32 4.38 -1.45
CA ILE A 96 10.29 3.58 -2.12
C ILE A 96 9.46 2.91 -1.04
N PHE A 97 8.25 3.42 -0.81
CA PHE A 97 7.34 2.85 0.17
C PHE A 97 6.42 1.84 -0.50
N ARG A 98 6.31 0.67 0.11
CA ARG A 98 5.40 -0.40 -0.33
C ARG A 98 4.46 -0.82 0.77
N TRP A 99 3.19 -0.98 0.44
CA TRP A 99 2.30 -1.79 1.25
C TRP A 99 2.58 -3.28 0.99
N VAL A 100 2.71 -4.07 2.05
CA VAL A 100 2.91 -5.52 1.95
C VAL A 100 2.05 -6.26 2.97
N PHE A 101 1.66 -7.48 2.64
CA PHE A 101 0.97 -8.39 3.55
C PHE A 101 1.88 -9.55 3.96
N ALA A 102 2.42 -9.50 5.17
CA ALA A 102 3.31 -10.53 5.71
C ALA A 102 3.06 -10.68 7.21
N GLU A 103 2.24 -11.64 7.63
CA GLU A 103 1.76 -11.76 9.03
C GLU A 103 0.98 -10.51 9.52
N GLY A 104 0.37 -9.79 8.58
CA GLY A 104 -0.36 -8.54 8.81
C GLY A 104 -0.01 -7.50 7.75
N GLU A 105 -0.67 -6.35 7.83
CA GLU A 105 -0.42 -5.22 6.93
C GLU A 105 0.77 -4.41 7.41
N HIS A 106 1.73 -4.16 6.52
CA HIS A 106 2.92 -3.39 6.81
C HIS A 106 3.20 -2.38 5.69
N ILE A 107 3.84 -1.26 6.05
CA ILE A 107 4.48 -0.39 5.09
C ILE A 107 5.98 -0.47 5.31
N ILE A 108 6.69 -0.85 4.25
CA ILE A 108 8.15 -0.92 4.25
C ILE A 108 8.72 0.14 3.32
N GLU A 109 9.92 0.61 3.63
CA GLU A 109 10.74 1.40 2.73
C GLU A 109 11.85 0.48 2.18
N GLU A 110 11.85 0.26 0.86
CA GLU A 110 12.67 -0.77 0.23
C GLU A 110 14.18 -0.47 0.29
N CYS A 111 14.57 0.81 0.28
CA CYS A 111 15.99 1.18 0.17
C CYS A 111 16.74 1.06 1.50
N SER A 112 16.05 1.20 2.62
CA SER A 112 16.58 1.13 3.99
C SER A 112 16.12 -0.10 4.76
N GLU A 113 15.22 -0.90 4.19
CA GLU A 113 14.53 -2.03 4.84
C GLU A 113 13.76 -1.61 6.11
N TYR A 114 13.48 -0.31 6.23
CA TYR A 114 12.75 0.24 7.36
C TYR A 114 11.27 -0.12 7.27
N ARG A 115 10.65 -0.42 8.40
CA ARG A 115 9.21 -0.64 8.49
C ARG A 115 8.57 0.46 9.30
N ILE A 116 7.58 1.14 8.70
CA ILE A 116 6.79 2.16 9.40
C ILE A 116 5.98 1.46 10.50
N PRO A 117 6.08 1.90 11.77
CA PRO A 117 5.17 1.49 12.83
C PRO A 117 3.77 2.01 12.48
N LEU A 118 2.86 1.10 12.12
CA LEU A 118 1.43 1.39 11.90
C LEU A 118 0.66 1.38 13.21
#